data_AF-A0A9D8JLY4-F1
#
_entry.id   AF-A0A9D8JLY4-F1
#
_cell.length_a   1.000
_cell.length_b   1.000
_cell.length_c   1.000
_cell.angle_alpha   90.00
_cell.angle_beta   90.00
_cell.angle_gamma   90.00
#
_symmetry.space_group_name_H-M   'P 1'
#
loop_
_entity.id
_entity.type
_entity.pdbx_description
1 polymer ?
#
loop_
_entity_poly.entity_id
_entity_poly.type
_entity_poly.pdbx_seq_one_letter_code
_entity_poly.pdbx_strand_id
1 'polypeptide(L)'
;MPRDTRKNSLLKLINDLGGKGQHSDFYKKIRDYWELTEEEKRNEKKLFHHVAGIEQALKTSELIELQGGVWRITEKGKEHLSSMGYKPPIRNIVSQTLSITGDLPLCKQLLESQRISDNSTMFEKTIAEAFNSLGLPAKHIGGRDEPDILIEDYKVILDGKSTREGIITSEPAIGFERLERYKDKYSASYIGVVGPGFSEGYVRETAKKRGIVLIETEAICRILQNHSVYPYEPNHIVEILFDSGKVVITPKDILPSTINQEKLIGIVAKILSDLKLTRKTSFSSQGLHNAYSWQSLNYESDEIENALKFLSVAPFSILQKQNDEYTLTGDIDSLLKKIGLLLQAFNKIGR
;
A
#
# COMPACT_ATOMS: atom_id res chain seq x y z
N MET A 1 27.25 -10.37 -24.57
CA MET A 1 26.24 -10.88 -23.61
C MET A 1 25.48 -12.02 -24.26
N PRO A 2 25.24 -13.16 -23.60
CA PRO A 2 24.38 -14.20 -24.16
C PRO A 2 23.00 -13.59 -24.42
N ARG A 3 22.43 -13.80 -25.60
CA ARG A 3 21.05 -13.38 -25.89
C ARG A 3 20.13 -14.04 -24.85
N ASP A 4 19.33 -13.24 -24.16
CA ASP A 4 18.35 -13.76 -23.21
C ASP A 4 17.39 -14.69 -23.97
N THR A 5 17.31 -15.95 -23.57
CA THR A 5 16.47 -16.91 -24.27
C THR A 5 15.01 -16.67 -23.90
N ARG A 6 14.08 -16.87 -24.84
CA ARG A 6 12.64 -16.78 -24.55
C ARG A 6 12.20 -17.62 -23.35
N LYS A 7 12.89 -18.73 -23.07
CA LYS A 7 12.77 -19.56 -21.86
C LYS A 7 13.09 -18.77 -20.60
N ASN A 8 14.26 -18.13 -20.55
CA ASN A 8 14.67 -17.30 -19.42
C ASN A 8 13.76 -16.07 -19.27
N SER A 9 13.36 -15.44 -20.37
CA SER A 9 12.48 -14.27 -20.36
C SER A 9 11.07 -14.60 -19.83
N LEU A 10 10.51 -15.77 -20.18
CA LEU A 10 9.24 -16.23 -19.61
C LEU A 10 9.38 -16.57 -18.12
N LEU A 11 10.49 -17.19 -17.71
CA LEU A 11 10.76 -17.47 -16.29
C LEU A 11 10.91 -16.18 -15.46
N LYS A 12 11.57 -15.16 -16.01
CA LYS A 12 11.67 -13.81 -15.41
C LYS A 12 10.30 -13.17 -15.27
N LEU A 13 9.47 -13.20 -16.32
CA LEU A 13 8.10 -12.69 -16.27
C LEU A 13 7.27 -13.36 -15.17
N ILE A 14 7.32 -14.69 -15.06
CA ILE A 14 6.58 -15.42 -14.01
C ILE A 14 7.05 -14.99 -12.62
N ASN A 15 8.37 -14.86 -12.44
CA ASN A 15 8.94 -14.38 -11.20
C ASN A 15 8.49 -12.93 -10.89
N ASP A 16 8.50 -12.04 -11.87
CA ASP A 16 8.13 -10.62 -11.77
C ASP A 16 6.66 -10.36 -11.48
N LEU A 17 5.79 -11.34 -11.76
CA LEU A 17 4.38 -11.31 -11.39
C LEU A 17 4.12 -11.91 -10.00
N GLY A 18 5.13 -11.97 -9.14
CA GLY A 18 5.00 -12.52 -7.78
C GLY A 18 5.16 -14.03 -7.72
N GLY A 19 5.82 -14.63 -8.72
CA GLY A 19 6.15 -16.05 -8.75
C GLY A 19 4.98 -16.99 -9.03
N LYS A 20 3.77 -16.47 -9.28
CA LYS A 20 2.60 -17.25 -9.70
C LYS A 20 1.61 -16.41 -10.51
N GLY A 21 0.82 -17.05 -11.37
CA GLY A 21 -0.19 -16.34 -12.17
C GLY A 21 -1.02 -17.25 -13.05
N GLN A 22 -2.14 -16.74 -13.58
CA GLN A 22 -2.92 -17.47 -14.58
C GLN A 22 -2.30 -17.29 -15.96
N HIS A 23 -2.62 -18.21 -16.87
CA HIS A 23 -2.20 -18.16 -18.27
C HIS A 23 -2.39 -16.76 -18.86
N SER A 24 -3.61 -16.21 -18.73
CA SER A 24 -4.03 -14.90 -19.25
C SER A 24 -3.16 -13.73 -18.75
N ASP A 25 -2.63 -13.79 -17.54
CA ASP A 25 -1.80 -12.73 -16.97
C ASP A 25 -0.43 -12.64 -17.66
N PHE A 26 0.14 -13.80 -18.01
CA PHE A 26 1.41 -13.87 -18.72
C PHE A 26 1.30 -13.35 -20.16
N TYR A 27 0.23 -13.70 -20.88
CA TYR A 27 0.06 -13.26 -22.29
C TYR A 27 -0.07 -11.75 -22.42
N LYS A 28 -0.70 -11.09 -21.44
CA LYS A 28 -0.84 -9.62 -21.47
C LYS A 28 0.52 -8.92 -21.40
N LYS A 29 1.51 -9.53 -20.76
CA LYS A 29 2.82 -8.93 -20.48
C LYS A 29 3.99 -9.58 -21.23
N ILE A 30 3.76 -10.69 -21.93
CA ILE A 30 4.82 -11.39 -22.66
C ILE A 30 5.50 -10.50 -23.72
N ARG A 31 4.76 -9.53 -24.26
CA ARG A 31 5.26 -8.56 -25.25
C ARG A 31 6.33 -7.62 -24.67
N ASP A 32 6.34 -7.41 -23.37
CA ASP A 32 7.32 -6.57 -22.68
C ASP A 32 8.64 -7.32 -22.45
N TYR A 33 8.62 -8.66 -22.55
CA TYR A 33 9.76 -9.55 -22.27
C TYR A 33 10.32 -10.21 -23.53
N TRP A 34 9.52 -10.33 -24.58
CA TRP A 34 9.90 -11.00 -25.83
C TRP A 34 9.94 -10.00 -26.99
N GLU A 35 11.05 -10.01 -27.73
CA GLU A 35 11.08 -9.47 -29.09
C GLU A 35 10.23 -10.38 -30.00
N LEU A 36 9.01 -9.94 -30.29
CA LEU A 36 8.07 -10.67 -31.15
C LEU A 36 8.45 -10.49 -32.62
N THR A 37 8.38 -11.58 -33.37
CA THR A 37 8.46 -11.54 -34.83
C THR A 37 7.22 -10.86 -35.42
N GLU A 38 7.34 -10.31 -36.63
CA GLU A 38 6.23 -9.69 -37.34
C GLU A 38 5.03 -10.62 -37.53
N GLU A 39 5.27 -11.93 -37.59
CA GLU A 39 4.21 -12.92 -37.68
C GLU A 39 3.50 -13.13 -36.34
N GLU A 40 4.23 -13.17 -35.23
CA GLU A 40 3.65 -13.28 -33.87
C GLU A 40 2.87 -12.02 -33.48
N LYS A 41 3.30 -10.84 -33.95
CA LYS A 41 2.55 -9.59 -33.77
C LYS A 41 1.21 -9.60 -34.48
N ARG A 42 1.13 -10.26 -35.65
CA ARG A 42 -0.09 -10.34 -36.48
C ARG A 42 -0.96 -11.56 -36.18
N ASN A 43 -0.41 -12.59 -35.53
CA ASN A 43 -1.10 -13.85 -35.28
C ASN A 43 -0.96 -14.30 -33.82
N GLU A 44 -1.95 -13.95 -33.00
CA GLU A 44 -1.98 -14.31 -31.58
C GLU A 44 -1.98 -15.82 -31.34
N LYS A 45 -2.58 -16.61 -32.25
CA LYS A 45 -2.58 -18.07 -32.15
C LYS A 45 -1.16 -18.63 -32.26
N LYS A 46 -0.31 -18.02 -33.11
CA LYS A 46 1.09 -18.43 -33.26
C LYS A 46 1.91 -18.08 -32.02
N LEU A 47 1.71 -16.88 -31.46
CA LEU A 47 2.32 -16.48 -30.19
C LEU A 47 1.93 -17.45 -29.07
N PHE A 48 0.65 -17.84 -29.01
CA PHE A 48 0.14 -18.83 -28.05
C PHE A 48 0.85 -20.17 -28.15
N HIS A 49 0.99 -20.72 -29.37
CA HIS A 49 1.69 -21.99 -29.56
C HIS A 49 3.17 -21.92 -29.13
N HIS A 50 3.85 -20.81 -29.38
CA HIS A 50 5.24 -20.65 -28.95
C HIS A 50 5.38 -20.50 -27.44
N VAL A 51 4.49 -19.74 -26.79
CA VAL A 51 4.49 -19.63 -25.32
C VAL A 51 4.19 -20.98 -24.67
N ALA A 52 3.22 -21.74 -25.18
CA ALA A 52 2.91 -23.09 -24.71
C ALA A 52 4.09 -24.08 -24.89
N GLY A 53 4.83 -23.97 -26.00
CA GLY A 53 6.04 -24.77 -26.21
C GLY A 53 7.14 -24.47 -25.21
N ILE A 54 7.36 -23.19 -24.89
CA ILE A 54 8.35 -22.76 -23.89
C ILE A 54 7.89 -23.10 -22.46
N GLU A 55 6.61 -22.99 -22.16
CA GLU A 55 6.00 -23.45 -20.91
C GLU A 55 6.31 -24.93 -20.68
N GLN A 56 6.01 -25.78 -21.66
CA GLN A 56 6.27 -27.21 -21.53
C GLN A 56 7.75 -27.48 -21.30
N ALA A 57 8.65 -26.74 -21.95
CA ALA A 57 10.09 -26.86 -21.71
C ALA A 57 10.52 -26.43 -20.29
N LEU A 58 9.91 -25.37 -19.73
CA LEU A 58 10.13 -24.94 -18.34
C LEU A 58 9.62 -25.98 -17.34
N LYS A 59 8.45 -26.57 -17.61
CA LYS A 59 7.84 -27.62 -16.78
C LYS A 59 8.68 -28.90 -16.78
N THR A 60 9.13 -29.36 -17.94
CA THR A 60 10.04 -30.52 -18.06
C THR A 60 11.38 -30.26 -17.36
N SER A 61 11.82 -29.00 -17.29
CA SER A 61 13.03 -28.61 -16.54
C SER A 61 12.80 -28.46 -15.03
N GLU A 62 11.56 -28.63 -14.56
CA GLU A 62 11.11 -28.41 -13.18
C GLU A 62 11.34 -26.98 -12.68
N LEU A 63 11.37 -26.00 -13.59
CA LEU A 63 11.56 -24.58 -13.24
C LEU A 63 10.22 -23.90 -12.89
N ILE A 64 9.12 -24.48 -13.35
CA ILE A 64 7.75 -24.07 -13.02
C ILE A 64 6.87 -25.30 -12.79
N GLU A 65 5.78 -25.11 -12.06
CA GLU A 65 4.73 -26.12 -11.84
C GLU A 65 3.35 -25.53 -12.15
N LEU A 66 2.40 -26.43 -12.44
CA LEU A 66 1.00 -26.08 -12.70
C LEU A 66 0.12 -26.69 -11.61
N GLN A 67 -0.54 -25.85 -10.83
CA GLN A 67 -1.47 -26.28 -9.77
C GLN A 67 -2.79 -25.53 -9.93
N GLY A 68 -3.88 -26.26 -10.20
CA GLY A 68 -5.23 -25.66 -10.31
C GLY A 68 -5.36 -24.60 -11.40
N GLY A 69 -4.63 -24.73 -12.52
CA GLY A 69 -4.64 -23.73 -13.61
C GLY A 69 -3.75 -22.50 -13.36
N VAL A 70 -3.06 -22.46 -12.22
CA VAL A 70 -2.12 -21.39 -11.85
C VAL A 70 -0.69 -21.90 -12.02
N TRP A 71 0.13 -21.14 -12.70
CA TRP A 71 1.55 -21.43 -12.84
C TRP A 71 2.29 -20.90 -11.63
N ARG A 72 3.31 -21.63 -11.17
CA ARG A 72 4.17 -21.20 -10.07
C ARG A 72 5.62 -21.47 -10.40
N ILE A 73 6.51 -20.52 -10.10
CA ILE A 73 7.95 -20.77 -10.16
C ILE A 73 8.37 -21.68 -9.00
N THR A 74 9.16 -22.71 -9.30
CA THR A 74 9.72 -23.60 -8.27
C THR A 74 10.96 -22.98 -7.62
N GLU A 75 11.45 -23.53 -6.51
CA GLU A 75 12.73 -23.10 -5.92
C GLU A 75 13.90 -23.27 -6.91
N LYS A 76 13.91 -24.39 -7.65
CA LYS A 76 14.86 -24.62 -8.75
C LYS A 76 14.80 -23.53 -9.83
N GLY A 77 13.59 -23.04 -10.13
CA GLY A 77 13.38 -21.90 -11.01
C GLY A 77 14.01 -20.61 -10.49
N LYS A 78 13.86 -20.31 -9.20
CA LYS A 78 14.43 -19.14 -8.55
C LYS A 78 15.96 -19.20 -8.46
N GLU A 79 16.51 -20.38 -8.16
CA GLU A 79 17.95 -20.63 -8.16
C GLU A 79 18.55 -20.45 -9.55
N HIS A 80 17.85 -20.95 -10.59
CA HIS A 80 18.24 -20.75 -11.99
C HIS A 80 18.24 -19.26 -12.38
N LEU A 81 17.27 -18.47 -11.94
CA LEU A 81 17.28 -17.02 -12.14
C LEU A 81 18.46 -16.36 -11.41
N SER A 82 18.70 -16.74 -10.16
CA SER A 82 19.77 -16.19 -9.32
C SER A 82 21.16 -16.48 -9.90
N SER A 83 21.39 -17.68 -10.43
CA SER A 83 22.65 -18.06 -11.07
C SER A 83 22.93 -17.29 -12.36
N MET A 84 21.89 -16.81 -13.04
CA MET A 84 21.98 -15.91 -14.19
C MET A 84 22.20 -14.43 -13.79
N GLY A 85 22.38 -14.13 -12.50
CA GLY A 85 22.52 -12.76 -12.00
C GLY A 85 21.24 -11.95 -12.09
N TYR A 86 20.09 -12.62 -12.25
CA TYR A 86 18.80 -11.94 -12.29
C TYR A 86 18.45 -11.40 -10.91
N LYS A 87 18.32 -10.07 -10.81
CA LYS A 87 17.75 -9.41 -9.65
C LYS A 87 16.33 -8.99 -10.03
N PRO A 88 15.30 -9.51 -9.37
CA PRO A 88 13.94 -9.09 -9.66
C PRO A 88 13.82 -7.57 -9.46
N PRO A 89 12.99 -6.88 -10.25
CA PRO A 89 12.64 -5.50 -9.97
C PRO A 89 12.13 -5.40 -8.53
N ILE A 90 12.54 -4.33 -7.83
CA ILE A 90 12.36 -4.11 -6.38
C ILE A 90 10.88 -4.30 -5.93
N ARG A 91 9.92 -4.21 -6.85
CA ARG A 91 8.51 -4.59 -6.67
C ARG A 91 8.28 -5.95 -6.00
N ASN A 92 9.17 -6.92 -6.18
CA ASN A 92 8.96 -8.29 -5.70
C ASN A 92 9.35 -8.57 -4.25
N ILE A 93 10.00 -7.63 -3.56
CA ILE A 93 10.16 -7.76 -2.10
C ILE A 93 8.77 -7.70 -1.44
N VAL A 94 7.85 -6.90 -1.99
CA VAL A 94 6.48 -6.75 -1.48
C VAL A 94 5.70 -8.08 -1.52
N SER A 95 5.92 -8.93 -2.53
CA SER A 95 5.24 -10.22 -2.65
C SER A 95 5.77 -11.30 -1.69
N GLN A 96 7.05 -11.25 -1.31
CA GLN A 96 7.59 -12.11 -0.25
C GLN A 96 7.20 -11.62 1.14
N THR A 97 7.00 -10.31 1.33
CA THR A 97 6.41 -9.75 2.56
C THR A 97 4.90 -10.04 2.66
N LEU A 98 4.19 -10.17 1.54
CA LEU A 98 2.78 -10.60 1.49
C LEU A 98 2.55 -12.07 1.89
N SER A 99 3.61 -12.86 2.11
CA SER A 99 3.53 -14.17 2.77
C SER A 99 3.94 -14.14 4.25
N ILE A 100 4.34 -12.97 4.78
CA ILE A 100 4.54 -12.72 6.22
C ILE A 100 3.24 -12.16 6.85
N THR A 101 2.24 -11.78 6.05
CA THR A 101 0.92 -11.29 6.50
C THR A 101 -0.04 -12.41 6.95
N GLY A 102 0.49 -13.51 7.49
CA GLY A 102 -0.29 -14.52 8.20
C GLY A 102 -0.31 -14.18 9.69
N ASP A 103 -1.50 -13.86 10.22
CA ASP A 103 -1.80 -13.57 11.63
C ASP A 103 -1.21 -12.26 12.20
N LEU A 104 -1.77 -11.11 11.80
CA LEU A 104 -1.83 -9.99 12.75
C LEU A 104 -2.89 -10.33 13.81
N PRO A 105 -2.51 -10.53 15.10
CA PRO A 105 -3.47 -10.96 16.13
C PRO A 105 -4.66 -10.01 16.25
N LEU A 106 -4.42 -8.71 16.03
CA LEU A 106 -5.44 -7.68 16.09
C LEU A 106 -6.44 -7.75 14.93
N CYS A 107 -5.99 -8.09 13.71
CA CYS A 107 -6.90 -8.35 12.59
C CYS A 107 -7.78 -9.55 12.87
N LYS A 108 -7.22 -10.62 13.44
CA LYS A 108 -7.99 -11.81 13.84
C LYS A 108 -9.05 -11.46 14.89
N GLN A 109 -8.67 -10.73 15.93
CA GLN A 109 -9.61 -10.27 16.96
C GLN A 109 -10.73 -9.39 16.40
N LEU A 110 -10.40 -8.45 15.50
CA LEU A 110 -11.41 -7.62 14.82
C LEU A 110 -12.40 -8.48 14.04
N LEU A 111 -11.90 -9.43 13.26
CA LEU A 111 -12.73 -10.28 12.40
C LEU A 111 -13.59 -11.28 13.17
N GLU A 112 -13.14 -11.74 14.33
CA GLU A 112 -13.89 -12.63 15.21
C GLU A 112 -14.94 -11.85 16.02
N SER A 113 -14.53 -10.74 16.67
CA SER A 113 -15.40 -9.97 17.57
C SER A 113 -16.55 -9.25 16.83
N GLN A 114 -16.36 -8.86 15.56
CA GLN A 114 -17.45 -8.29 14.74
C GLN A 114 -18.62 -9.27 14.50
N ARG A 115 -18.46 -10.57 14.77
CA ARG A 115 -19.52 -11.59 14.66
C ARG A 115 -20.25 -11.86 15.98
N ILE A 116 -19.75 -11.31 17.08
CA ILE A 116 -20.29 -11.55 18.42
C ILE A 116 -21.26 -10.40 18.76
N SER A 117 -22.55 -10.61 18.46
CA SER A 117 -23.61 -9.64 18.78
C SER A 117 -23.85 -9.47 20.28
N ASP A 118 -23.58 -10.51 21.06
CA ASP A 118 -23.96 -10.60 22.47
C ASP A 118 -22.93 -9.92 23.39
N ASN A 119 -21.79 -9.48 22.83
CA ASN A 119 -20.70 -8.78 23.51
C ASN A 119 -20.06 -7.74 22.57
N SER A 120 -20.80 -6.68 22.24
CA SER A 120 -20.33 -5.61 21.34
C SER A 120 -19.10 -4.88 21.89
N THR A 121 -18.98 -4.79 23.23
CA THR A 121 -17.86 -4.12 23.90
C THR A 121 -16.49 -4.68 23.54
N MET A 122 -16.39 -5.98 23.27
CA MET A 122 -15.13 -6.57 22.82
C MET A 122 -14.71 -6.02 21.44
N PHE A 123 -15.67 -5.89 20.52
CA PHE A 123 -15.40 -5.34 19.20
C PHE A 123 -15.01 -3.86 19.29
N GLU A 124 -15.74 -3.07 20.08
CA GLU A 124 -15.46 -1.65 20.32
C GLU A 124 -14.04 -1.43 20.86
N LYS A 125 -13.62 -2.20 21.87
CA LYS A 125 -12.26 -2.16 22.43
C LYS A 125 -11.20 -2.53 21.40
N THR A 126 -11.47 -3.58 20.61
CA THR A 126 -10.53 -4.03 19.57
C THR A 126 -10.37 -2.97 18.47
N ILE A 127 -11.43 -2.24 18.13
CA ILE A 127 -11.34 -1.09 17.21
C ILE A 127 -10.45 -0.01 17.81
N ALA A 128 -10.63 0.37 19.08
CA ALA A 128 -9.78 1.36 19.73
C ALA A 128 -8.30 0.91 19.74
N GLU A 129 -8.02 -0.36 20.05
CA GLU A 129 -6.67 -0.93 19.99
C GLU A 129 -6.08 -0.88 18.58
N ALA A 130 -6.88 -1.16 17.55
CA ALA A 130 -6.47 -1.04 16.14
C ALA A 130 -6.02 0.38 15.79
N PHE A 131 -6.84 1.38 16.10
CA PHE A 131 -6.47 2.78 15.83
C PHE A 131 -5.24 3.23 16.64
N ASN A 132 -5.11 2.80 17.91
CA ASN A 132 -3.91 3.07 18.70
C ASN A 132 -2.65 2.47 18.06
N SER A 133 -2.73 1.23 17.56
CA SER A 133 -1.60 0.58 16.87
C SER A 133 -1.21 1.26 15.55
N LEU A 134 -2.13 2.04 14.96
CA LEU A 134 -1.93 2.83 13.75
C LEU A 134 -1.41 4.25 14.04
N GLY A 135 -1.09 4.58 15.30
CA GLY A 135 -0.63 5.91 15.70
C GLY A 135 -1.74 6.96 15.84
N LEU A 136 -3.00 6.53 15.95
CA LEU A 136 -4.16 7.38 16.19
C LEU A 136 -4.63 7.15 17.65
N PRO A 137 -4.36 8.08 18.60
CA PRO A 137 -4.69 7.89 20.02
C PRO A 137 -6.20 7.78 20.23
N ALA A 138 -6.69 6.54 20.32
CA ALA A 138 -8.11 6.21 20.36
C ALA A 138 -8.51 5.78 21.77
N LYS A 139 -9.56 6.39 22.31
CA LYS A 139 -10.14 6.05 23.60
C LYS A 139 -11.44 5.29 23.38
N HIS A 140 -11.55 4.07 23.92
CA HIS A 140 -12.85 3.40 24.07
C HIS A 140 -13.63 4.13 25.18
N ILE A 141 -14.77 4.72 24.84
CA ILE A 141 -15.65 5.40 25.79
C ILE A 141 -16.82 4.47 26.09
N GLY A 142 -17.65 4.21 25.08
CA GLY A 142 -18.79 3.31 25.17
C GLY A 142 -19.82 3.72 26.22
N GLY A 143 -20.96 3.04 26.22
CA GLY A 143 -22.03 3.28 27.17
C GLY A 143 -23.22 4.04 26.60
N ARG A 144 -24.16 4.39 27.49
CA ARG A 144 -25.42 5.02 27.07
C ARG A 144 -25.17 6.49 26.71
N ASP A 145 -25.63 6.88 25.53
CA ASP A 145 -25.50 8.25 24.99
C ASP A 145 -24.04 8.72 24.79
N GLU A 146 -23.14 7.76 24.55
CA GLU A 146 -21.75 7.99 24.16
C GLU A 146 -21.41 7.27 22.85
N PRO A 147 -20.45 7.79 22.06
CA PRO A 147 -19.83 7.02 20.99
C PRO A 147 -19.01 5.88 21.56
N ASP A 148 -18.80 4.83 20.77
CA ASP A 148 -17.98 3.71 21.22
C ASP A 148 -16.50 4.09 21.33
N ILE A 149 -15.97 4.85 20.36
CA ILE A 149 -14.57 5.30 20.32
C ILE A 149 -14.46 6.79 19.97
N LEU A 150 -13.53 7.48 20.64
CA LEU A 150 -13.14 8.86 20.35
C LEU A 150 -11.64 8.95 20.02
N ILE A 151 -11.31 9.64 18.94
CA ILE A 151 -9.94 10.02 18.57
C ILE A 151 -9.87 11.55 18.57
N GLU A 152 -9.48 12.10 19.71
CA GLU A 152 -9.66 13.52 20.05
C GLU A 152 -8.82 14.46 19.17
N ASP A 153 -7.55 14.13 18.95
CA ASP A 153 -6.60 14.93 18.16
C ASP A 153 -7.04 15.12 16.70
N TYR A 154 -7.84 14.17 16.19
CA TYR A 154 -8.33 14.15 14.80
C TYR A 154 -9.83 14.47 14.72
N LYS A 155 -10.48 14.75 15.86
CA LYS A 155 -11.92 15.01 15.97
C LYS A 155 -12.77 13.94 15.29
N VAL A 156 -12.41 12.66 15.49
CA VAL A 156 -13.12 11.50 14.94
C VAL A 156 -13.91 10.83 16.05
N ILE A 157 -15.18 10.52 15.78
CA ILE A 157 -15.97 9.58 16.58
C ILE A 157 -16.29 8.33 15.77
N LEU A 158 -16.26 7.17 16.42
CA LEU A 158 -16.59 5.88 15.79
C LEU A 158 -17.59 5.09 16.64
N ASP A 159 -18.51 4.41 15.96
CA ASP A 159 -19.34 3.36 16.55
C ASP A 159 -19.02 2.00 15.92
N GLY A 160 -18.87 0.97 16.76
CA GLY A 160 -18.67 -0.42 16.37
C GLY A 160 -20.00 -1.17 16.28
N LYS A 161 -20.24 -1.85 15.16
CA LYS A 161 -21.44 -2.65 14.92
C LYS A 161 -21.07 -4.10 14.61
N SER A 162 -21.36 -5.00 15.55
CA SER A 162 -21.22 -6.44 15.36
C SER A 162 -22.53 -7.09 14.90
N THR A 163 -22.44 -8.08 14.02
CA THR A 163 -23.57 -8.91 13.58
C THR A 163 -23.10 -10.28 13.13
N ARG A 164 -23.88 -11.31 13.48
CA ARG A 164 -23.66 -12.70 13.04
C ARG A 164 -23.84 -12.85 11.53
N GLU A 165 -24.71 -12.05 10.91
CA GLU A 165 -25.21 -12.22 9.54
C GLU A 165 -24.27 -11.78 8.42
N GLY A 166 -23.02 -11.40 8.69
CA GLY A 166 -22.16 -10.91 7.61
C GLY A 166 -22.27 -9.41 7.41
N ILE A 167 -23.49 -8.90 7.35
CA ILE A 167 -23.84 -7.61 6.76
C ILE A 167 -24.89 -6.90 7.62
N ILE A 168 -24.76 -5.59 7.79
CA ILE A 168 -25.75 -4.72 8.43
C ILE A 168 -26.75 -4.25 7.37
N THR A 169 -28.03 -4.63 7.53
CA THR A 169 -29.08 -4.45 6.51
C THR A 169 -30.10 -3.36 6.82
N SER A 170 -30.08 -2.75 8.01
CA SER A 170 -31.11 -1.79 8.41
C SER A 170 -30.53 -0.57 9.13
N GLU A 171 -31.15 0.59 8.91
CA GLU A 171 -30.76 1.87 9.54
C GLU A 171 -30.90 1.87 11.07
N PRO A 172 -31.95 1.25 11.67
CA PRO A 172 -32.07 1.19 13.13
C PRO A 172 -30.91 0.45 13.80
N ALA A 173 -30.29 -0.53 13.11
CA ALA A 173 -29.12 -1.24 13.63
C ALA A 173 -27.90 -0.30 13.79
N ILE A 174 -27.81 0.74 12.95
CA ILE A 174 -26.75 1.75 13.02
C ILE A 174 -27.09 2.82 14.07
N GLY A 175 -28.31 3.35 14.02
CA GLY A 175 -28.73 4.44 14.90
C GLY A 175 -28.16 5.79 14.44
N PHE A 176 -28.42 6.19 13.20
CA PHE A 176 -27.87 7.44 12.65
C PHE A 176 -28.17 8.70 13.48
N GLU A 177 -29.36 8.79 14.07
CA GLU A 177 -29.77 9.95 14.87
C GLU A 177 -28.92 10.15 16.13
N ARG A 178 -28.39 9.08 16.74
CA ARG A 178 -27.50 9.21 17.91
C ARG A 178 -26.12 9.72 17.51
N LEU A 179 -25.62 9.31 16.34
CA LEU A 179 -24.31 9.69 15.84
C LEU A 179 -24.21 11.21 15.58
N GLU A 180 -25.27 11.82 15.07
CA GLU A 180 -25.35 13.27 14.89
C GLU A 180 -25.26 14.00 16.23
N ARG A 181 -25.97 13.53 17.26
CA ARG A 181 -25.86 14.11 18.61
C ARG A 181 -24.45 13.99 19.18
N TYR A 182 -23.77 12.88 18.93
CA TYR A 182 -22.39 12.67 19.37
C TYR A 182 -21.44 13.63 18.66
N LYS A 183 -21.63 13.86 17.36
CA LYS A 183 -20.83 14.82 16.60
C LYS A 183 -20.92 16.22 17.21
N ASP A 184 -22.12 16.68 17.53
CA ASP A 184 -22.31 17.98 18.16
C ASP A 184 -21.67 18.03 19.55
N LYS A 185 -21.92 17.01 20.38
CA LYS A 185 -21.38 16.90 21.74
C LYS A 185 -19.85 16.93 21.78
N TYR A 186 -19.19 16.23 20.86
CA TYR A 186 -17.73 16.11 20.81
C TYR A 186 -17.05 17.06 19.83
N SER A 187 -17.81 17.96 19.17
CA SER A 187 -17.30 18.83 18.10
C SER A 187 -16.51 18.06 17.05
N ALA A 188 -17.00 16.87 16.70
CA ALA A 188 -16.31 15.96 15.80
C ALA A 188 -16.35 16.48 14.35
N SER A 189 -15.21 16.42 13.67
CA SER A 189 -15.14 16.67 12.23
C SER A 189 -15.68 15.48 11.44
N TYR A 190 -15.44 14.27 11.96
CA TYR A 190 -15.69 13.03 11.26
C TYR A 190 -16.50 12.04 12.11
N ILE A 191 -17.43 11.34 11.46
CA ILE A 191 -18.20 10.25 12.05
C ILE A 191 -17.96 9.00 11.22
N GLY A 192 -17.55 7.91 11.88
CA GLY A 192 -17.43 6.59 11.27
C GLY A 192 -18.30 5.55 11.95
N VAL A 193 -18.77 4.56 11.18
CA VAL A 193 -19.37 3.34 11.70
C VAL A 193 -18.54 2.17 11.20
N VAL A 194 -17.97 1.39 12.11
CA VAL A 194 -17.16 0.22 11.79
C VAL A 194 -18.01 -1.03 11.90
N GLY A 195 -18.02 -1.88 10.88
CA GLY A 195 -18.78 -3.13 10.91
C GLY A 195 -18.35 -4.12 9.83
N PRO A 196 -18.89 -5.35 9.85
CA PRO A 196 -18.45 -6.41 8.95
C PRO A 196 -18.81 -6.20 7.48
N GLY A 197 -19.74 -5.29 7.19
CA GLY A 197 -20.26 -5.02 5.87
C GLY A 197 -21.59 -4.28 5.96
N PHE A 198 -21.95 -3.55 4.91
CA PHE A 198 -23.16 -2.71 4.89
C PHE A 198 -23.96 -2.99 3.62
N SER A 199 -25.26 -3.22 3.74
CA SER A 199 -26.12 -3.45 2.58
C SER A 199 -26.18 -2.21 1.69
N GLU A 200 -26.43 -2.41 0.40
CA GLU A 200 -26.77 -1.31 -0.51
C GLU A 200 -28.13 -0.68 -0.13
N GLY A 201 -28.48 0.44 -0.79
CA GLY A 201 -29.75 1.13 -0.59
C GLY A 201 -29.77 2.03 0.64
N TYR A 202 -30.86 1.98 1.41
CA TYR A 202 -31.17 2.96 2.48
C TYR A 202 -30.03 3.19 3.48
N VAL A 203 -29.34 2.14 3.93
CA VAL A 203 -28.21 2.26 4.86
C VAL A 203 -27.13 3.20 4.33
N ARG A 204 -26.70 2.99 3.08
CA ARG A 204 -25.64 3.79 2.45
C ARG A 204 -26.16 5.16 2.02
N GLU A 205 -27.39 5.24 1.53
CA GLU A 205 -28.00 6.51 1.15
C GLU A 205 -28.14 7.46 2.34
N THR A 206 -28.57 6.94 3.49
CA THR A 206 -28.70 7.75 4.71
C THR A 206 -27.33 8.13 5.27
N ALA A 207 -26.36 7.20 5.30
CA ALA A 207 -24.99 7.51 5.69
C ALA A 207 -24.41 8.65 4.82
N LYS A 208 -24.61 8.58 3.50
CA LYS A 208 -24.22 9.65 2.56
C LYS A 208 -24.89 10.98 2.89
N LYS A 209 -26.21 11.01 3.05
CA LYS A 209 -26.99 12.23 3.33
C LYS A 209 -26.54 12.90 4.62
N ARG A 210 -26.14 12.12 5.62
CA ARG A 210 -25.74 12.58 6.95
C ARG A 210 -24.23 12.80 7.11
N GLY A 211 -23.43 12.55 6.07
CA GLY A 211 -21.97 12.71 6.12
C GLY A 211 -21.28 11.72 7.08
N ILE A 212 -21.80 10.49 7.15
CA ILE A 212 -21.28 9.41 8.00
C ILE A 212 -20.59 8.40 7.09
N VAL A 213 -19.36 8.02 7.45
CA VAL A 213 -18.58 7.03 6.71
C VAL A 213 -18.82 5.65 7.28
N LEU A 214 -19.15 4.69 6.42
CA LEU A 214 -19.29 3.28 6.76
C LEU A 214 -17.97 2.57 6.44
N ILE A 215 -17.30 2.03 7.45
CA ILE A 215 -15.96 1.45 7.32
C ILE A 215 -16.08 -0.06 7.55
N GLU A 216 -15.73 -0.84 6.53
CA GLU A 216 -15.69 -2.29 6.70
C GLU A 216 -14.49 -2.67 7.58
N THR A 217 -14.70 -3.59 8.52
CA THR A 217 -13.64 -4.09 9.42
C THR A 217 -12.42 -4.58 8.63
N GLU A 218 -12.65 -5.22 7.48
CA GLU A 218 -11.57 -5.68 6.61
C GLU A 218 -10.72 -4.52 6.05
N ALA A 219 -11.28 -3.32 5.89
CA ALA A 219 -10.52 -2.15 5.48
C ALA A 219 -9.53 -1.72 6.57
N ILE A 220 -9.93 -1.74 7.84
CA ILE A 220 -9.02 -1.51 8.98
C ILE A 220 -7.94 -2.61 9.01
N CYS A 221 -8.31 -3.87 8.84
CA CYS A 221 -7.35 -4.97 8.75
C CYS A 221 -6.34 -4.76 7.60
N ARG A 222 -6.80 -4.24 6.46
CA ARG A 222 -5.94 -3.93 5.33
C ARG A 222 -4.97 -2.77 5.63
N ILE A 223 -5.42 -1.74 6.33
CA ILE A 223 -4.56 -0.65 6.81
C ILE A 223 -3.51 -1.21 7.77
N LEU A 224 -3.89 -2.03 8.75
CA LEU A 224 -2.97 -2.69 9.69
C LEU A 224 -1.90 -3.54 8.99
N GLN A 225 -2.32 -4.34 8.01
CA GLN A 225 -1.39 -5.15 7.20
C GLN A 225 -0.39 -4.27 6.45
N ASN A 226 -0.87 -3.23 5.76
CA ASN A 226 -0.01 -2.31 5.04
C ASN A 226 0.92 -1.54 6.00
N HIS A 227 0.40 -1.11 7.16
CA HIS A 227 1.14 -0.39 8.20
C HIS A 227 2.27 -1.25 8.81
N SER A 228 2.05 -2.57 8.96
CA SER A 228 3.08 -3.49 9.45
C SER A 228 4.24 -3.69 8.47
N VAL A 229 4.01 -3.45 7.17
CA VAL A 229 5.07 -3.49 6.15
C VAL A 229 5.75 -2.13 6.06
N TYR A 230 4.95 -1.07 5.97
CA TYR A 230 5.41 0.30 6.01
C TYR A 230 4.36 1.20 6.68
N PRO A 231 4.71 1.87 7.80
CA PRO A 231 3.78 2.72 8.53
C PRO A 231 3.19 3.83 7.66
N TYR A 232 1.88 4.00 7.75
CA TYR A 232 1.23 5.22 7.27
C TYR A 232 1.44 6.35 8.28
N GLU A 233 1.55 7.57 7.77
CA GLU A 233 1.37 8.76 8.60
C GLU A 233 -0.08 8.81 9.13
N PRO A 234 -0.31 9.11 10.41
CA PRO A 234 -1.66 9.10 11.00
C PRO A 234 -2.69 9.97 10.25
N ASN A 235 -2.31 11.17 9.81
CA ASN A 235 -3.17 12.05 9.01
C ASN A 235 -3.61 11.37 7.69
N HIS A 236 -2.71 10.62 7.06
CA HIS A 236 -3.04 9.94 5.81
C HIS A 236 -4.06 8.81 6.01
N ILE A 237 -4.06 8.16 7.18
CA ILE A 237 -5.10 7.19 7.53
C ILE A 237 -6.45 7.89 7.65
N VAL A 238 -6.50 9.06 8.28
CA VAL A 238 -7.73 9.87 8.37
C VAL A 238 -8.20 10.30 6.98
N GLU A 239 -7.30 10.75 6.10
CA GLU A 239 -7.62 11.10 4.72
C GLU A 239 -8.23 9.92 3.94
N ILE A 240 -7.61 8.74 4.01
CA ILE A 240 -8.10 7.52 3.36
C ILE A 240 -9.52 7.19 3.83
N LEU A 241 -9.73 7.24 5.14
CA LEU A 241 -11.00 6.82 5.74
C LEU A 241 -12.10 7.87 5.55
N PHE A 242 -11.80 9.16 5.72
CA PHE A 242 -12.84 10.19 5.89
C PHE A 242 -12.86 11.27 4.80
N ASP A 243 -11.71 11.58 4.16
CA ASP A 243 -11.62 12.62 3.13
C ASP A 243 -11.58 12.06 1.70
N SER A 244 -11.76 10.74 1.53
CA SER A 244 -11.79 10.08 0.22
C SER A 244 -13.03 10.40 -0.63
N GLY A 245 -14.03 11.09 -0.07
CA GLY A 245 -15.33 11.35 -0.68
C GLY A 245 -16.23 10.12 -0.82
N LYS A 246 -15.79 8.97 -0.29
CA LYS A 246 -16.54 7.71 -0.30
C LYS A 246 -17.40 7.58 0.96
N VAL A 247 -18.58 7.01 0.76
CA VAL A 247 -19.52 6.72 1.86
C VAL A 247 -19.20 5.39 2.50
N VAL A 248 -18.72 4.43 1.71
CA VAL A 248 -18.31 3.10 2.19
C VAL A 248 -16.84 2.91 1.88
N ILE A 249 -16.07 2.54 2.90
CA ILE A 249 -14.65 2.21 2.79
C ILE A 249 -14.51 0.69 2.91
N THR A 250 -14.03 0.08 1.84
CA THR A 250 -13.80 -1.35 1.70
C THR A 250 -12.29 -1.63 1.61
N PRO A 251 -11.83 -2.89 1.72
CA PRO A 251 -10.41 -3.22 1.56
C PRO A 251 -9.80 -2.78 0.23
N LYS A 252 -10.62 -2.65 -0.83
CA LYS A 252 -10.18 -2.24 -2.17
C LYS A 252 -9.83 -0.76 -2.24
N ASP A 253 -10.34 0.02 -1.30
CA ASP A 253 -10.12 1.47 -1.21
C ASP A 253 -8.82 1.79 -0.48
N ILE A 254 -8.24 0.79 0.21
CA ILE A 254 -6.99 0.94 0.94
C ILE A 254 -5.82 0.68 -0.01
N LEU A 255 -5.27 1.76 -0.54
CA LEU A 255 -4.06 1.74 -1.35
C LEU A 255 -2.87 1.26 -0.51
N PRO A 256 -1.94 0.45 -1.07
CA PRO A 256 -0.71 0.08 -0.39
C PRO A 256 0.03 1.31 0.15
N SER A 257 0.56 1.21 1.37
CA SER A 257 1.44 2.23 1.97
C SER A 257 2.69 2.49 1.12
N THR A 258 2.99 1.60 0.17
CA THR A 258 4.12 1.67 -0.76
C THR A 258 3.85 2.49 -2.04
N ILE A 259 2.60 2.83 -2.40
CA ILE A 259 2.34 3.62 -3.64
C ILE A 259 2.93 5.03 -3.52
N ASN A 260 2.73 5.69 -2.38
CA ASN A 260 3.37 6.98 -2.10
C ASN A 260 4.90 6.84 -2.01
N GLN A 261 5.41 5.65 -1.69
CA GLN A 261 6.85 5.40 -1.66
C GLN A 261 7.47 5.22 -3.04
N GLU A 262 6.87 4.51 -4.00
CA GLU A 262 7.46 4.40 -5.35
C GLU A 262 7.61 5.81 -5.97
N LYS A 263 6.60 6.66 -5.75
CA LYS A 263 6.63 8.05 -6.21
C LYS A 263 7.64 8.88 -5.42
N LEU A 264 7.64 8.84 -4.09
CA LEU A 264 8.61 9.54 -3.25
C LEU A 264 10.05 9.09 -3.55
N ILE A 265 10.30 7.79 -3.70
CA ILE A 265 11.60 7.22 -4.08
C ILE A 265 12.00 7.74 -5.46
N GLY A 266 11.07 7.77 -6.43
CA GLY A 266 11.32 8.33 -7.76
C GLY A 266 11.74 9.80 -7.69
N ILE A 267 11.00 10.61 -6.93
CA ILE A 267 11.28 12.05 -6.74
C ILE A 267 12.60 12.24 -6.01
N VAL A 268 12.82 11.54 -4.87
CA VAL A 268 14.06 11.59 -4.09
C VAL A 268 15.26 11.16 -4.94
N ALA A 269 15.15 10.06 -5.69
CA ALA A 269 16.22 9.60 -6.57
C ALA A 269 16.53 10.63 -7.66
N LYS A 270 15.51 11.29 -8.22
CA LYS A 270 15.70 12.37 -9.18
C LYS A 270 16.40 13.57 -8.56
N ILE A 271 15.97 14.02 -7.39
CA ILE A 271 16.58 15.13 -6.65
C ILE A 271 18.05 14.82 -6.33
N LEU A 272 18.34 13.63 -5.81
CA LEU A 272 19.72 13.19 -5.51
C LEU A 272 20.58 13.07 -6.78
N SER A 273 20.01 12.61 -7.89
CA SER A 273 20.68 12.58 -9.19
C SER A 273 21.03 14.00 -9.67
N ASP A 274 20.11 14.94 -9.55
CA ASP A 274 20.33 16.32 -9.95
C ASP A 274 21.36 17.03 -9.06
N LEU A 275 21.33 16.78 -7.75
CA LEU A 275 22.37 17.23 -6.82
C LEU A 275 23.76 16.75 -7.26
N LYS A 276 23.87 15.49 -7.70
CA LYS A 276 25.13 14.93 -8.21
C LYS A 276 25.55 15.52 -9.57
N LEU A 277 24.61 15.63 -10.52
CA LEU A 277 24.92 15.99 -11.90
C LEU A 277 25.12 17.49 -12.10
N THR A 278 24.30 18.32 -11.46
CA THR A 278 24.30 19.77 -11.67
C THR A 278 25.32 20.51 -10.80
N ARG A 279 25.87 19.85 -9.77
CA ARG A 279 26.71 20.46 -8.71
C ARG A 279 26.06 21.65 -8.01
N LYS A 280 24.76 21.86 -8.18
CA LYS A 280 24.03 22.85 -7.39
C LYS A 280 23.98 22.41 -5.94
N THR A 281 24.17 23.37 -5.04
CA THR A 281 24.15 23.14 -3.60
C THR A 281 22.82 23.52 -2.97
N SER A 282 21.95 24.24 -3.68
CA SER A 282 20.61 24.59 -3.20
C SER A 282 19.54 24.49 -4.29
N PHE A 283 18.30 24.25 -3.85
CA PHE A 283 17.10 24.21 -4.69
C PHE A 283 15.88 24.71 -3.92
N SER A 284 14.96 25.38 -4.62
CA SER A 284 13.59 25.60 -4.13
C SER A 284 12.64 24.55 -4.68
N SER A 285 11.55 24.26 -3.96
CA SER A 285 10.52 23.34 -4.43
C SER A 285 9.94 23.79 -5.78
N GLN A 286 9.62 25.08 -5.91
CA GLN A 286 9.12 25.66 -7.17
C GLN A 286 10.13 25.53 -8.32
N GLY A 287 11.42 25.73 -8.05
CA GLY A 287 12.46 25.59 -9.06
C GLY A 287 12.56 24.16 -9.60
N LEU A 288 12.44 23.17 -8.72
CA LEU A 288 12.41 21.75 -9.10
C LEU A 288 11.13 21.39 -9.84
N HIS A 289 9.96 21.88 -9.40
CA HIS A 289 8.69 21.67 -10.08
C HIS A 289 8.75 22.14 -11.54
N ASN A 290 9.22 23.36 -11.77
CA ASN A 290 9.38 23.91 -13.12
C ASN A 290 10.34 23.04 -13.97
N ALA A 291 11.48 22.64 -13.40
CA ALA A 291 12.48 21.82 -14.10
C ALA A 291 11.98 20.42 -14.45
N TYR A 292 11.15 19.80 -13.59
CA TYR A 292 10.60 18.47 -13.78
C TYR A 292 9.41 18.46 -14.74
N SER A 293 8.61 19.52 -14.75
CA SER A 293 7.57 19.74 -15.75
C SER A 293 8.16 19.86 -17.17
N TRP A 294 9.29 20.54 -17.35
CA TRP A 294 10.00 20.58 -18.64
C TRP A 294 10.57 19.22 -19.08
N GLN A 295 10.70 18.26 -18.18
CA GLN A 295 11.14 16.89 -18.45
C GLN A 295 9.98 15.90 -18.58
N SER A 296 8.72 16.38 -18.57
CA SER A 296 7.51 15.55 -18.62
C SER A 296 7.39 14.56 -17.46
N LEU A 297 7.99 14.85 -16.30
CA LEU A 297 7.91 14.01 -15.10
C LEU A 297 6.65 14.28 -14.26
N ASN A 298 5.99 15.43 -14.45
CA ASN A 298 4.70 15.81 -13.85
C ASN A 298 4.59 15.48 -12.36
N TYR A 299 5.58 15.89 -11.56
CA TYR A 299 5.50 15.82 -10.10
C TYR A 299 4.82 17.06 -9.56
N GLU A 300 3.86 16.89 -8.65
CA GLU A 300 3.15 18.00 -8.03
C GLU A 300 4.06 18.76 -7.05
N SER A 301 3.76 20.04 -6.81
CA SER A 301 4.63 20.91 -5.98
C SER A 301 4.72 20.45 -4.52
N ASP A 302 3.63 19.92 -3.97
CA ASP A 302 3.56 19.32 -2.64
C ASP A 302 4.36 18.02 -2.55
N GLU A 303 4.36 17.20 -3.59
CA GLU A 303 5.15 15.96 -3.65
C GLU A 303 6.66 16.22 -3.64
N ILE A 304 7.09 17.26 -4.37
CA ILE A 304 8.47 17.72 -4.36
C ILE A 304 8.84 18.29 -2.99
N GLU A 305 7.97 19.12 -2.41
CA GLU A 305 8.18 19.68 -1.07
C GLU A 305 8.30 18.57 -0.01
N ASN A 306 7.45 17.53 -0.09
CA ASN A 306 7.50 16.37 0.80
C ASN A 306 8.81 15.59 0.63
N ALA A 307 9.30 15.42 -0.60
CA ALA A 307 10.59 14.78 -0.86
C ALA A 307 11.77 15.59 -0.30
N LEU A 308 11.74 16.92 -0.44
CA LEU A 308 12.75 17.81 0.13
C LEU A 308 12.74 17.80 1.66
N LYS A 309 11.54 17.82 2.27
CA LYS A 309 11.37 17.67 3.72
C LYS A 309 11.92 16.33 4.20
N PHE A 310 11.60 15.22 3.52
CA PHE A 310 12.13 13.91 3.84
C PHE A 310 13.66 13.88 3.88
N LEU A 311 14.32 14.53 2.91
CA LEU A 311 15.78 14.66 2.87
C LEU A 311 16.34 15.62 3.92
N SER A 312 15.51 16.47 4.53
CA SER A 312 15.93 17.49 5.49
C SER A 312 15.77 17.10 6.94
N VAL A 313 14.87 16.17 7.24
CA VAL A 313 14.57 15.75 8.61
C VAL A 313 15.60 14.72 9.09
N ALA A 314 15.88 14.73 10.39
CA ALA A 314 16.72 13.71 11.03
C ALA A 314 16.04 12.32 10.87
N PRO A 315 16.81 11.24 10.65
CA PRO A 315 18.26 11.14 10.79
C PRO A 315 19.05 11.49 9.51
N PHE A 316 18.38 11.76 8.39
CA PHE A 316 19.06 11.94 7.11
C PHE A 316 19.81 13.27 7.05
N SER A 317 19.12 14.37 7.38
CA SER A 317 19.69 15.74 7.40
C SER A 317 20.62 16.03 6.22
N ILE A 318 20.26 15.55 5.01
CA ILE A 318 21.04 15.73 3.78
C ILE A 318 20.89 17.16 3.30
N LEU A 319 19.68 17.70 3.45
CA LEU A 319 19.32 19.07 3.15
C LEU A 319 19.01 19.83 4.44
N GLN A 320 19.14 21.14 4.39
CA GLN A 320 18.66 22.06 5.42
C GLN A 320 17.78 23.10 4.74
N LYS A 321 16.57 23.28 5.26
CA LYS A 321 15.67 24.35 4.82
C LYS A 321 16.12 25.69 5.43
N GLN A 322 16.35 26.68 4.57
CA GLN A 322 16.55 28.07 4.95
C GLN A 322 15.64 28.92 4.04
N ASN A 323 14.64 29.58 4.64
CA ASN A 323 13.56 30.24 3.90
C ASN A 323 12.88 29.25 2.93
N ASP A 324 12.79 29.61 1.65
CA ASP A 324 12.20 28.78 0.59
C ASP A 324 13.21 27.91 -0.18
N GLU A 325 14.46 27.84 0.29
CA GLU A 325 15.50 27.01 -0.30
C GLU A 325 15.94 25.86 0.62
N TYR A 326 16.25 24.74 -0.02
CA TYR A 326 16.86 23.57 0.58
C TYR A 326 18.32 23.48 0.13
N THR A 327 19.24 23.51 1.09
CA THR A 327 20.69 23.52 0.83
C THR A 327 21.35 22.26 1.35
N LEU A 328 22.32 21.71 0.63
CA LEU A 328 23.15 20.59 1.09
C LEU A 328 23.86 20.92 2.40
N THR A 329 23.77 20.02 3.37
CA THR A 329 24.49 20.14 4.65
C THR A 329 25.97 19.73 4.56
N GLY A 330 26.37 19.12 3.45
CA GLY A 330 27.73 18.71 3.18
C GLY A 330 27.88 18.03 1.82
N ASP A 331 29.04 17.40 1.60
CA ASP A 331 29.31 16.64 0.39
C ASP A 331 28.34 15.46 0.23
N ILE A 332 27.63 15.41 -0.90
CA ILE A 332 26.57 14.43 -1.16
C ILE A 332 27.09 12.99 -1.17
N ASP A 333 28.28 12.75 -1.71
CA ASP A 333 28.87 11.41 -1.75
C ASP A 333 29.22 10.91 -0.35
N SER A 334 29.75 11.79 0.50
CA SER A 334 30.04 11.50 1.89
C SER A 334 28.78 11.22 2.71
N LEU A 335 27.70 12.00 2.50
CA LEU A 335 26.41 11.80 3.16
C LEU A 335 25.78 10.45 2.78
N LEU A 336 25.73 10.14 1.47
CA LEU A 336 25.16 8.87 0.99
C LEU A 336 25.98 7.66 1.44
N LYS A 337 27.32 7.78 1.53
CA LYS A 337 28.17 6.72 2.10
C LYS A 337 27.82 6.42 3.55
N LYS A 338 27.56 7.44 4.39
CA LYS A 338 27.16 7.25 5.79
C LYS A 338 25.83 6.49 5.90
N ILE A 339 24.85 6.83 5.06
CA ILE A 339 23.56 6.11 5.00
C ILE A 339 23.78 4.67 4.55
N GLY A 340 24.63 4.46 3.54
CA GLY A 340 25.01 3.11 3.09
C GLY A 340 25.65 2.26 4.19
N LEU A 341 26.49 2.85 5.04
CA LEU A 341 27.08 2.17 6.20
C LEU A 341 26.01 1.77 7.23
N LEU A 342 25.03 2.64 7.51
CA LEU A 342 23.92 2.32 8.41
C LEU A 342 23.07 1.16 7.88
N LEU A 343 22.74 1.16 6.58
CA LEU A 343 22.01 0.06 5.95
C LEU A 343 22.81 -1.25 6.03
N GLN A 344 24.12 -1.21 5.81
CA GLN A 344 24.98 -2.39 5.96
C GLN A 344 25.03 -2.89 7.41
N ALA A 345 25.07 -1.99 8.40
CA ALA A 345 25.03 -2.35 9.81
C ALA A 345 23.68 -2.98 10.19
N PHE A 346 22.57 -2.39 9.76
CA PHE A 346 21.22 -2.93 9.98
C PHE A 346 21.07 -4.36 9.43
N ASN A 347 21.55 -4.59 8.21
CA ASN A 347 21.52 -5.91 7.58
C ASN A 347 22.38 -6.97 8.30
N LYS A 348 23.29 -6.57 9.20
CA LYS A 348 24.05 -7.49 10.06
C LYS A 348 23.35 -7.83 11.37
N ILE A 349 22.35 -7.05 11.79
CA ILE A 349 21.58 -7.29 13.03
C ILE A 349 20.56 -8.43 12.82
N GLY A 350 20.06 -8.59 11.59
CA GLY A 350 19.09 -9.63 11.21
C GLY A 350 19.71 -10.98 10.81
N ARG A 351 20.92 -11.32 11.26
CA ARG A 351 21.58 -12.61 11.03
C ARG A 351 21.95 -13.30 12.33
#